data_AF-A0A7Y1YIM0-F1
#
_entry.id   AF-A0A7Y1YIM0-F1
#
_cell.length_a   1.000
_cell.length_b   1.000
_cell.length_c   1.000
_cell.angle_alpha   90.00
_cell.angle_beta   90.00
_cell.angle_gamma   90.00
#
_symmetry.space_group_name_H-M   'P 1'
#
loop_
_entity.id
_entity.type
_entity.pdbx_description
1 polymer ?
#
loop_
_entity_poly.entity_id
_entity_poly.type
_entity_poly.pdbx_seq_one_letter_code
_entity_poly.pdbx_strand_id
1 'polypeptide(L)'
;MAKRSILTKKSMDFFEKYLNNASPTGYEWNGQKLWMEYLKPYVDEFITDTYGTAVAVINPKAKYKVVIEGHADEISWYVNYITKDGLIYVVRNGGSDHQIAPSKVVDIHTKNGIVKGVFG
;
A
#
# COMPACT_ATOMS: atom_id res chain seq x y z
N MET A 1 15.85 9.48 32.47
CA MET A 1 16.23 10.03 31.14
C MET A 1 15.24 9.48 30.12
N ALA A 2 14.51 10.34 29.40
CA ALA A 2 13.63 9.87 28.33
C ALA A 2 14.48 9.17 27.26
N LYS A 3 14.10 7.95 26.89
CA LYS A 3 14.81 7.15 25.88
C LYS A 3 14.78 7.93 24.56
N ARG A 4 15.93 8.15 23.92
CA ARG A 4 15.98 8.79 22.60
C ARG A 4 15.08 8.00 21.63
N SER A 5 14.22 8.70 20.90
CA SER A 5 13.33 8.07 19.92
C SER A 5 14.15 7.39 18.83
N ILE A 6 13.74 6.18 18.44
CA ILE A 6 14.28 5.48 17.26
C ILE A 6 13.70 6.04 15.95
N LEU A 7 12.62 6.83 16.04
CA LEU A 7 11.98 7.46 14.89
C LEU A 7 12.74 8.72 14.51
N THR A 8 13.28 8.74 13.30
CA THR A 8 13.97 9.89 12.71
C THR A 8 13.02 10.66 11.81
N LYS A 9 13.35 11.91 11.47
CA LYS A 9 12.61 12.67 10.47
C LYS A 9 12.52 11.92 9.14
N LYS A 10 13.65 11.37 8.66
CA LYS A 10 13.72 10.58 7.42
C LYS A 10 12.76 9.37 7.43
N SER A 11 12.68 8.64 8.53
CA SER A 11 11.79 7.48 8.62
C SER A 11 10.31 7.88 8.69
N MET A 12 9.99 9.02 9.32
CA MET A 12 8.63 9.54 9.36
C MET A 12 8.19 10.08 8.00
N ASP A 13 9.07 10.81 7.30
CA ASP A 13 8.80 11.32 5.95
C ASP A 13 8.57 10.16 4.96
N PHE A 14 9.36 9.09 5.07
CA PHE A 14 9.12 7.86 4.32
C PHE A 14 7.76 7.23 4.66
N PHE A 15 7.47 7.08 5.96
CA PHE A 15 6.24 6.44 6.40
C PHE A 15 5.00 7.20 5.94
N GLU A 16 5.00 8.53 6.03
CA GLU A 16 3.94 9.38 5.51
C GLU A 16 3.78 9.24 3.99
N LYS A 17 4.88 9.26 3.24
CA LYS A 17 4.84 9.05 1.78
C LYS A 17 4.30 7.67 1.42
N TYR A 18 4.70 6.64 2.18
CA TYR A 18 4.28 5.26 1.96
C TYR A 18 2.78 5.07 2.25
N LEU A 19 2.28 5.62 3.36
CA LEU A 19 0.85 5.56 3.73
C LEU A 19 -0.06 6.37 2.81
N ASN A 20 0.44 7.47 2.23
CA ASN A 20 -0.33 8.28 1.27
C ASN A 20 -0.26 7.74 -0.17
N ASN A 21 0.37 6.59 -0.39
CA ASN A 21 0.34 5.88 -1.67
C ASN A 21 -0.76 4.82 -1.67
N ALA A 22 -1.63 4.84 -2.68
CA ALA A 22 -2.61 3.78 -2.90
C ALA A 22 -1.92 2.45 -3.24
N SER A 23 -2.26 1.39 -2.51
CA SER A 23 -1.72 0.04 -2.64
C SER A 23 -2.82 -1.03 -2.43
N PRO A 24 -3.97 -0.96 -3.11
CA PRO A 24 -5.05 -1.91 -2.85
C PRO A 24 -4.66 -3.32 -3.27
N THR A 25 -5.26 -4.34 -2.66
CA THR A 25 -5.02 -5.75 -3.02
C THR A 25 -5.17 -5.97 -4.54
N GLY A 26 -4.12 -6.48 -5.19
CA GLY A 26 -3.98 -6.66 -6.64
C GLY A 26 -3.33 -5.49 -7.39
N TYR A 27 -2.99 -4.40 -6.70
CA TYR A 27 -2.40 -3.16 -7.25
C TYR A 27 -1.26 -2.60 -6.38
N GLU A 28 -0.51 -3.48 -5.71
CA GLU A 28 0.46 -3.14 -4.66
C GLU A 28 1.78 -2.54 -5.19
N TRP A 29 2.02 -2.64 -6.49
CA TRP A 29 3.33 -2.36 -7.10
C TRP A 29 3.90 -0.98 -6.81
N ASN A 30 3.05 0.05 -6.63
CA ASN A 30 3.52 1.40 -6.32
C ASN A 30 4.03 1.48 -4.88
N GLY A 31 3.36 0.83 -3.94
CA GLY A 31 3.81 0.70 -2.55
C GLY A 31 5.13 -0.06 -2.50
N GLN A 32 5.19 -1.21 -3.17
CA GLN A 32 6.41 -2.04 -3.23
C GLN A 32 7.61 -1.26 -3.80
N LYS A 33 7.43 -0.46 -4.86
CA LYS A 33 8.49 0.41 -5.40
C LYS A 33 9.00 1.43 -4.38
N LEU A 34 8.10 2.11 -3.66
CA LEU A 34 8.49 3.06 -2.62
C LEU A 34 9.26 2.40 -1.48
N TRP A 35 8.83 1.21 -1.08
CA TRP A 35 9.52 0.42 -0.05
C TRP A 35 10.91 -0.02 -0.51
N MET A 36 11.03 -0.55 -1.73
CA MET A 36 12.33 -0.93 -2.30
C MET A 36 13.28 0.27 -2.45
N GLU A 37 12.77 1.42 -2.88
CA GLU A 37 13.55 2.66 -2.99
C GLU A 37 14.10 3.09 -1.63
N TYR A 38 13.26 3.07 -0.59
CA TYR A 38 13.68 3.40 0.77
C TYR A 38 14.69 2.40 1.33
N LEU A 39 14.56 1.11 1.01
CA LEU A 39 15.42 0.06 1.51
C LEU A 39 16.76 -0.08 0.79
N LYS A 40 16.91 0.51 -0.39
CA LYS A 40 18.10 0.40 -1.23
C LYS A 40 19.46 0.56 -0.52
N PRO A 41 19.68 1.49 0.42
CA PRO A 41 20.98 1.62 1.08
C PRO A 41 21.21 0.62 2.23
N TYR A 42 20.24 -0.24 2.54
CA TYR A 42 20.27 -1.14 3.70
C TYR A 42 20.34 -2.63 3.32
N VAL A 43 20.29 -2.96 2.04
CA VAL A 43 20.13 -4.34 1.55
C VAL A 43 21.16 -4.65 0.46
N ASP A 44 21.50 -5.93 0.32
CA ASP A 44 22.47 -6.39 -0.68
C ASP A 44 21.79 -6.74 -2.01
N GLU A 45 20.56 -7.29 -1.95
CA GLU A 45 19.81 -7.77 -3.10
C GLU A 45 18.31 -7.56 -2.90
N PHE A 46 17.62 -7.34 -4.02
CA PHE A 46 16.17 -7.44 -4.08
C PHE A 46 15.74 -8.60 -4.96
N ILE A 47 14.70 -9.30 -4.54
CA ILE A 47 14.04 -10.36 -5.29
C ILE A 47 12.58 -9.96 -5.48
N THR A 48 12.03 -10.21 -6.66
CA THR A 48 10.60 -10.09 -6.94
C THR A 48 10.07 -11.36 -7.57
N ASP A 49 8.85 -11.76 -7.24
CA ASP A 49 8.17 -12.89 -7.90
C ASP A 49 7.15 -12.43 -8.95
N THR A 50 6.52 -13.38 -9.65
CA THR A 50 5.51 -13.10 -10.67
C THR A 50 4.18 -12.59 -10.10
N TYR A 51 3.97 -12.71 -8.78
CA TYR A 51 2.81 -12.18 -8.08
C TYR A 51 3.04 -10.73 -7.63
N GLY A 52 4.28 -10.25 -7.69
CA GLY A 52 4.69 -8.91 -7.32
C GLY A 52 5.34 -8.81 -5.94
N THR A 53 5.42 -9.90 -5.16
CA THR A 53 6.06 -9.87 -3.83
C THR A 53 7.47 -9.31 -3.92
N ALA A 54 7.79 -8.30 -3.12
CA ALA A 54 9.12 -7.71 -3.04
C ALA A 54 9.85 -8.20 -1.79
N VAL A 55 11.06 -8.71 -1.96
CA VAL A 55 11.90 -9.22 -0.86
C VAL A 55 13.23 -8.46 -0.85
N ALA A 56 13.58 -7.94 0.31
CA ALA A 56 14.87 -7.30 0.60
C ALA A 56 15.77 -8.29 1.33
N VAL A 57 16.97 -8.55 0.79
CA VAL A 57 17.89 -9.55 1.33
C VAL A 57 19.16 -8.88 1.85
N ILE A 58 19.52 -9.23 3.09
CA ILE A 58 20.81 -8.90 3.70
C ILE A 58 21.57 -10.21 3.90
N ASN A 59 22.85 -10.24 3.54
CA ASN A 59 23.73 -11.41 3.57
C ASN A 59 23.18 -12.61 2.78
N PRO A 60 22.98 -12.51 1.44
CA PRO A 60 22.32 -13.55 0.65
C PRO A 60 23.01 -14.93 0.70
N LYS A 61 24.32 -14.96 1.00
CA LYS A 61 25.14 -16.17 1.09
C LYS A 61 25.07 -16.87 2.46
N ALA A 62 24.37 -16.30 3.45
CA ALA A 62 24.27 -16.90 4.77
C ALA A 62 23.48 -18.23 4.72
N LYS A 63 24.00 -19.25 5.43
CA LYS A 63 23.40 -20.58 5.48
C LYS A 63 22.08 -20.61 6.27
N TYR A 64 21.98 -19.79 7.32
CA TYR A 64 20.78 -19.65 8.13
C TYR A 64 20.02 -18.39 7.70
N LYS A 65 18.70 -18.49 7.55
CA LYS A 65 17.84 -17.41 7.07
C LYS A 65 16.74 -17.10 8.09
N VAL A 66 16.51 -15.82 8.31
CA VAL A 66 15.38 -15.29 9.08
C VAL A 66 14.55 -14.44 8.13
N VAL A 67 13.23 -14.60 8.16
CA VAL A 67 12.29 -13.83 7.36
C VAL A 67 11.42 -13.00 8.30
N ILE A 68 11.31 -11.72 8.01
CA ILE A 68 10.34 -10.81 8.63
C ILE A 68 9.40 -10.39 7.51
N GLU A 69 8.13 -10.74 7.65
CA GLU A 69 7.10 -10.52 6.63
C GLU A 69 6.10 -9.48 7.10
N GLY A 70 5.65 -8.65 6.16
CA GLY A 70 4.51 -7.76 6.29
C GLY A 70 3.78 -7.67 4.97
N HIS A 71 2.46 -7.50 5.03
CA HIS A 71 1.63 -7.35 3.83
C HIS A 71 1.68 -5.89 3.35
N ALA A 72 1.79 -5.71 2.03
CA ALA A 72 1.90 -4.39 1.40
C ALA A 72 0.55 -3.83 0.94
N ASP A 73 -0.47 -4.69 0.88
CA ASP A 73 -1.79 -4.35 0.40
C ASP A 73 -2.64 -3.66 1.46
N GLU A 74 -3.59 -2.86 0.99
CA GLU A 74 -4.62 -2.25 1.81
C GLU A 74 -6.03 -2.65 1.33
N ILE A 75 -6.97 -2.64 2.29
CA ILE A 75 -8.39 -2.83 2.00
C ILE A 75 -8.92 -1.69 1.13
N SER A 76 -9.81 -2.01 0.20
CA SER A 76 -10.36 -1.03 -0.74
C SER A 76 -11.73 -1.47 -1.28
N TRP A 77 -12.12 -0.88 -2.41
CA TRP A 77 -13.40 -1.10 -3.08
C TRP A 77 -13.19 -1.12 -4.60
N TYR A 78 -13.88 -2.02 -5.30
CA TYR A 78 -13.94 -2.02 -6.76
C TYR A 78 -15.26 -1.46 -7.25
N VAL A 79 -15.22 -0.72 -8.35
CA VAL A 79 -16.43 -0.34 -9.09
C VAL A 79 -17.09 -1.59 -9.64
N ASN A 80 -18.35 -1.80 -9.27
CA ASN A 80 -19.17 -2.91 -9.75
C ASN A 80 -20.01 -2.47 -10.94
N TYR A 81 -20.78 -1.40 -10.78
CA TYR A 81 -21.58 -0.80 -11.85
C TYR A 81 -21.85 0.68 -11.60
N ILE A 82 -22.29 1.37 -12.65
CA ILE A 82 -22.69 2.78 -12.61
C ILE A 82 -24.17 2.84 -12.99
N THR A 83 -24.98 3.53 -12.18
CA THR A 83 -26.41 3.70 -12.47
C THR A 83 -26.63 4.71 -13.59
N LYS A 84 -27.86 4.76 -14.11
CA LYS A 84 -28.26 5.76 -15.12
C LYS A 84 -28.15 7.20 -14.60
N ASP A 85 -28.29 7.39 -13.29
CA ASP A 85 -28.17 8.68 -12.62
C ASP A 85 -26.71 9.04 -12.27
N GLY A 86 -25.74 8.19 -12.65
CA GLY A 86 -24.32 8.43 -12.45
C GLY A 86 -23.78 8.02 -11.07
N LEU A 87 -24.56 7.28 -10.27
CA LEU A 87 -24.09 6.74 -8.99
C LEU A 87 -23.20 5.52 -9.20
N ILE A 88 -22.11 5.43 -8.43
CA ILE A 88 -21.16 4.33 -8.49
C ILE A 88 -21.47 3.35 -7.38
N TYR A 89 -21.78 2.11 -7.74
CA TYR A 89 -21.91 1.01 -6.80
C TYR A 89 -20.63 0.22 -6.75
N VAL A 90 -20.18 -0.08 -5.54
CA VAL A 90 -18.91 -0.75 -5.30
C VAL A 90 -19.09 -2.10 -4.63
N VAL A 91 -18.09 -2.96 -4.78
CA VAL A 91 -17.92 -4.21 -4.03
C VAL A 91 -16.62 -4.16 -3.24
N ARG A 92 -16.59 -4.82 -2.09
CA ARG A 92 -15.41 -4.84 -1.20
C ARG A 92 -14.24 -5.53 -1.88
N ASN A 93 -13.06 -4.94 -1.74
CA ASN A 93 -11.78 -5.60 -2.00
C ASN A 93 -11.07 -5.77 -0.65
N GLY A 94 -11.13 -6.99 -0.11
CA GLY A 94 -10.76 -7.26 1.28
C GLY A 94 -11.88 -6.97 2.30
N GLY A 95 -11.50 -6.75 3.56
CA GLY A 95 -12.40 -6.68 4.71
C GLY A 95 -13.00 -5.30 5.00
N SER A 96 -13.18 -4.43 3.99
CA SER A 96 -13.67 -3.05 4.20
C SER A 96 -15.01 -2.99 4.92
N ASP A 97 -15.10 -2.20 5.99
CA ASP A 97 -16.35 -2.00 6.75
C ASP A 97 -17.21 -0.89 6.13
N HIS A 98 -18.32 -1.30 5.53
CA HIS A 98 -19.32 -0.40 4.97
C HIS A 98 -20.00 0.52 5.99
N GLN A 99 -20.03 0.18 7.30
CA GLN A 99 -20.72 1.01 8.30
C GLN A 99 -20.00 2.33 8.59
N ILE A 100 -18.68 2.37 8.37
CA ILE A 100 -17.86 3.58 8.57
C ILE A 100 -17.56 4.33 7.27
N ALA A 101 -18.04 3.82 6.14
CA ALA A 101 -17.85 4.39 4.82
C ALA A 101 -18.65 5.68 4.56
N PRO A 102 -19.90 5.87 5.06
CA PRO A 102 -20.68 7.06 4.75
C PRO A 102 -19.92 8.36 5.03
N SER A 103 -20.06 9.32 4.12
CA SER A 103 -19.38 10.63 4.17
C SER A 103 -17.84 10.59 4.08
N LYS A 104 -17.23 9.45 3.75
CA LYS A 104 -15.79 9.40 3.44
C LYS A 104 -15.53 9.88 2.01
N VAL A 105 -14.54 10.76 1.88
CA VAL A 105 -13.97 11.14 0.58
C VAL A 105 -13.06 10.02 0.10
N VAL A 106 -13.17 9.69 -1.19
CA VAL A 106 -12.41 8.61 -1.82
C VAL A 106 -11.78 9.04 -3.13
N ASP A 107 -10.72 8.33 -3.49
CA ASP A 107 -10.02 8.47 -4.76
C ASP A 107 -10.44 7.31 -5.66
N ILE A 108 -11.11 7.62 -6.76
CA ILE A 108 -11.54 6.64 -7.76
C ILE A 108 -10.46 6.59 -8.84
N HIS A 109 -9.74 5.48 -8.87
CA HIS A 109 -8.67 5.26 -9.85
C HIS A 109 -9.27 4.87 -11.20
N THR A 110 -9.02 5.67 -12.23
CA THR A 110 -9.46 5.39 -13.60
C THR A 110 -8.26 5.37 -14.55
N LYS A 111 -8.47 4.87 -15.78
CA LYS A 111 -7.47 4.95 -16.85
C LYS A 111 -7.02 6.38 -17.18
N ASN A 112 -7.84 7.39 -16.88
CA ASN A 112 -7.56 8.80 -17.17
C ASN A 112 -7.07 9.56 -15.92
N GLY A 113 -6.75 8.86 -14.84
CA GLY A 113 -6.34 9.45 -13.56
C GLY A 113 -7.40 9.35 -12.47
N ILE A 114 -7.18 10.09 -11.39
CA ILE A 114 -8.00 10.04 -10.18
C ILE A 114 -9.22 10.96 -10.34
N VAL A 115 -10.39 10.43 -9.96
CA VAL A 115 -11.64 11.20 -9.78
C VAL A 115 -12.00 11.17 -8.30
N LYS A 116 -12.30 12.32 -7.70
CA LYS A 116 -12.76 12.36 -6.30
C LYS A 116 -14.22 11.92 -6.21
N GLY A 117 -14.52 11.09 -5.22
CA GLY A 117 -15.87 10.65 -4.87
C GLY A 117 -16.17 10.83 -3.40
N VAL A 118 -17.43 10.64 -3.04
CA VAL A 118 -17.89 10.57 -1.64
C VAL A 118 -18.86 9.42 -1.50
N PHE A 119 -18.73 8.65 -0.43
CA PHE A 119 -19.73 7.67 -0.07
C PHE A 119 -20.99 8.37 0.44
N GLY A 120 -22.13 8.02 -0.16
CA GLY A 120 -23.45 8.42 0.31
C GLY A 120 -23.88 7.71 1.59
#